data_AF-A0A358PZY0-F1
#
_entry.id   AF-A0A358PZY0-F1
#
_cell.length_a   1.000
_cell.length_b   1.000
_cell.length_c   1.000
_cell.angle_alpha   90.00
_cell.angle_beta   90.00
_cell.angle_gamma   90.00
#
_symmetry.space_group_name_H-M   'P 1'
#
loop_
_entity.id
_entity.type
_entity.pdbx_description
1 polymer ?
#
loop_
_entity_poly.entity_id
_entity_poly.type
_entity_poly.pdbx_seq_one_letter_code
_entity_poly.pdbx_strand_id
1 'polypeptide(L)'
;MISLSWLNLFKRILATLMLLVLVISAYLLWARPYQLNWGATEQEMNQVMPGDHLDPQPEFFSTRAIIISATPEEIWPWLLQMGYGRAGYYGYDIIENLGSPLGIHSADRILPEFQHFKVGDGVPISSVARMVFYAIEPNRYLIWTGLNQKGSFIWALYPLDEDHTRLVSRIRWSFHWAEPSLLSLDLFTEFTDYLAVREILQGVKGRVENQIEPMANQNTEVVIYVVTALIFIVSLVSLLIRGLTWKRWLTGLAAGVVWLVTWFAPVSIWIGVGLEILVVWKLFFPKDFFKRSKVDKAVNPA
;
A
#
# COMPACT_ATOMS: atom_id res chain seq x y z
N MET A 1 -46.92 12.46 -4.56
CA MET A 1 -46.08 12.98 -5.67
C MET A 1 -44.64 13.07 -5.18
N ILE A 2 -43.76 12.17 -5.62
CA ILE A 2 -42.32 12.30 -5.38
C ILE A 2 -41.86 13.54 -6.18
N SER A 3 -41.23 14.52 -5.52
CA SER A 3 -40.76 15.72 -6.22
C SER A 3 -39.65 15.35 -7.22
N LEU A 4 -39.59 16.06 -8.37
CA LEU A 4 -38.58 15.83 -9.41
C LEU A 4 -37.13 15.89 -8.87
N SER A 5 -36.93 16.67 -7.79
CA SER A 5 -35.67 16.75 -7.03
C SER A 5 -35.29 15.42 -6.39
N TRP A 6 -36.25 14.74 -5.75
CA TRP A 6 -36.04 13.48 -5.06
C TRP A 6 -35.67 12.34 -6.02
N LEU A 7 -36.35 12.28 -7.19
CA LEU A 7 -36.03 11.32 -8.24
C LEU A 7 -34.61 11.53 -8.81
N ASN A 8 -34.20 12.78 -8.98
CA ASN A 8 -32.85 13.11 -9.47
C ASN A 8 -31.77 12.78 -8.44
N LEU A 9 -32.03 13.03 -7.15
CA LEU A 9 -31.12 12.63 -6.07
C LEU A 9 -30.99 11.11 -6.01
N PHE A 10 -32.11 10.37 -6.09
CA PHE A 10 -32.11 8.92 -6.09
C PHE A 10 -31.26 8.32 -7.23
N LYS A 11 -31.41 8.85 -8.47
CA LYS A 11 -30.59 8.43 -9.61
C LYS A 11 -29.09 8.66 -9.38
N ARG A 12 -28.69 9.77 -8.75
CA ARG A 12 -27.30 10.06 -8.43
C ARG A 12 -26.74 9.08 -7.41
N ILE A 13 -27.49 8.82 -6.33
CA ILE A 13 -27.11 7.84 -5.31
C ILE A 13 -26.92 6.47 -5.95
N LEU A 14 -27.88 6.00 -6.75
CA LEU A 14 -27.79 4.70 -7.41
C LEU A 14 -26.59 4.61 -8.37
N ALA A 15 -26.33 5.67 -9.13
CA ALA A 15 -25.18 5.73 -10.04
C ALA A 15 -23.82 5.70 -9.29
N THR A 16 -23.73 6.40 -8.16
CA THR A 16 -22.55 6.38 -7.29
C THR A 16 -22.36 5.01 -6.64
N LEU A 17 -23.43 4.38 -6.14
CA LEU A 17 -23.38 3.02 -5.59
C LEU A 17 -22.95 2.00 -6.64
N MET A 18 -23.50 2.09 -7.86
CA MET A 18 -23.09 1.22 -8.97
C MET A 18 -21.61 1.37 -9.30
N LEU A 19 -21.10 2.61 -9.32
CA LEU A 19 -19.69 2.88 -9.52
C LEU A 19 -18.83 2.28 -8.40
N LEU A 20 -19.23 2.46 -7.13
CA LEU A 20 -18.54 1.85 -5.99
C LEU A 20 -18.52 0.34 -6.08
N VAL A 21 -19.63 -0.31 -6.42
CA VAL A 21 -19.69 -1.77 -6.63
C VAL A 21 -18.69 -2.18 -7.71
N LEU A 22 -18.64 -1.48 -8.85
CA LEU A 22 -17.68 -1.81 -9.91
C LEU A 22 -16.23 -1.69 -9.46
N VAL A 23 -15.87 -0.61 -8.76
CA VAL A 23 -14.50 -0.40 -8.25
C VAL A 23 -14.15 -1.41 -7.17
N ILE A 24 -15.07 -1.69 -6.24
CA ILE A 24 -14.89 -2.71 -5.20
C ILE A 24 -14.77 -4.11 -5.82
N SER A 25 -15.58 -4.44 -6.82
CA SER A 25 -15.46 -5.72 -7.54
C SER A 25 -14.12 -5.84 -8.25
N ALA A 26 -13.65 -4.78 -8.93
CA ALA A 26 -12.31 -4.77 -9.53
C ALA A 26 -11.20 -4.91 -8.48
N TYR A 27 -11.35 -4.26 -7.33
CA TYR A 27 -10.43 -4.41 -6.21
C TYR A 27 -10.41 -5.86 -5.71
N LEU A 28 -11.55 -6.44 -5.36
CA LEU A 28 -11.65 -7.78 -4.78
C LEU A 28 -11.21 -8.90 -5.73
N LEU A 29 -11.48 -8.77 -7.04
CA LEU A 29 -11.21 -9.81 -8.02
C LEU A 29 -9.79 -9.75 -8.60
N TRP A 30 -9.16 -8.57 -8.59
CA TRP A 30 -7.84 -8.37 -9.22
C TRP A 30 -6.81 -7.77 -8.27
N ALA A 31 -7.08 -6.61 -7.69
CA ALA A 31 -6.10 -5.91 -6.87
C ALA A 31 -5.80 -6.65 -5.55
N ARG A 32 -6.81 -7.17 -4.85
CA ARG A 32 -6.66 -7.83 -3.56
C ARG A 32 -5.86 -9.14 -3.65
N PRO A 33 -6.15 -10.08 -4.57
CA PRO A 33 -5.32 -11.29 -4.71
C PRO A 33 -3.86 -10.97 -5.04
N TYR A 34 -3.64 -9.96 -5.90
CA TYR A 34 -2.29 -9.50 -6.24
C TYR A 34 -1.59 -8.82 -5.04
N GLN A 35 -2.29 -7.93 -4.32
CA GLN A 35 -1.82 -7.25 -3.12
C GLN A 35 -1.34 -8.24 -2.04
N LEU A 36 -2.10 -9.30 -1.82
CA LEU A 36 -1.80 -10.32 -0.82
C LEU A 36 -0.65 -11.24 -1.24
N ASN A 37 -0.38 -11.38 -2.54
CA ASN A 37 0.54 -12.40 -3.05
C ASN A 37 1.66 -11.85 -3.94
N TRP A 38 1.95 -10.56 -3.78
CA TRP A 38 2.86 -9.85 -4.68
C TRP A 38 4.23 -10.51 -4.77
N GLY A 39 4.58 -10.88 -6.00
CA GLY A 39 5.84 -11.53 -6.33
C GLY A 39 5.96 -12.97 -5.87
N ALA A 40 5.04 -13.50 -5.05
CA ALA A 40 5.07 -14.88 -4.57
C ALA A 40 4.51 -15.87 -5.60
N THR A 41 5.05 -17.08 -5.60
CA THR A 41 4.60 -18.21 -6.42
C THR A 41 3.47 -18.99 -5.73
N GLU A 42 2.70 -19.78 -6.49
CA GLU A 42 1.68 -20.67 -5.90
C GLU A 42 2.24 -21.67 -4.90
N GLN A 43 3.46 -22.18 -5.14
CA GLN A 43 4.13 -23.05 -4.18
C GLN A 43 4.44 -22.30 -2.88
N GLU A 44 4.99 -21.09 -2.98
CA GLU A 44 5.29 -20.26 -1.80
C GLU A 44 4.04 -19.86 -1.03
N MET A 45 2.89 -19.69 -1.69
CA MET A 45 1.61 -19.40 -1.02
C MET A 45 1.07 -20.59 -0.23
N ASN A 46 1.22 -21.81 -0.75
CA ASN A 46 0.58 -23.01 -0.21
C ASN A 46 1.49 -23.83 0.72
N GLN A 47 2.80 -23.62 0.71
CA GLN A 47 3.71 -24.34 1.60
C GLN A 47 3.59 -23.88 3.06
N VAL A 48 3.81 -24.81 3.98
CA VAL A 48 3.93 -24.51 5.42
C VAL A 48 5.27 -23.82 5.65
N MET A 49 5.25 -22.68 6.34
CA MET A 49 6.44 -21.94 6.76
C MET A 49 6.58 -21.94 8.28
N PRO A 50 7.82 -21.82 8.81
CA PRO A 50 8.05 -21.61 10.23
C PRO A 50 7.19 -20.47 10.78
N GLY A 51 6.53 -20.69 11.92
CA GLY A 51 5.64 -19.70 12.55
C GLY A 51 4.19 -19.72 12.05
N ASP A 52 3.84 -20.50 11.03
CA ASP A 52 2.44 -20.64 10.60
C ASP A 52 1.53 -21.20 11.72
N HIS A 53 2.10 -22.03 12.61
CA HIS A 53 1.39 -22.64 13.75
C HIS A 53 0.99 -21.65 14.84
N LEU A 54 1.57 -20.44 14.85
CA LEU A 54 1.24 -19.39 15.83
C LEU A 54 -0.13 -18.75 15.59
N ASP A 55 -0.62 -18.83 14.36
CA ASP A 55 -1.99 -18.45 14.01
C ASP A 55 -2.54 -19.36 12.91
N PRO A 56 -3.12 -20.52 13.26
CA PRO A 56 -3.61 -21.48 12.26
C PRO A 56 -4.77 -20.95 11.41
N GLN A 57 -5.53 -19.97 11.89
CA GLN A 57 -6.72 -19.43 11.21
C GLN A 57 -6.71 -17.89 11.23
N PRO A 58 -5.78 -17.26 10.49
CA PRO A 58 -5.64 -15.80 10.51
C PRO A 58 -6.78 -15.13 9.73
N GLU A 59 -7.19 -13.94 10.19
CA GLU A 59 -8.15 -13.10 9.48
C GLU A 59 -7.49 -12.35 8.29
N PHE A 60 -6.20 -12.07 8.40
CA PHE A 60 -5.37 -11.50 7.35
C PHE A 60 -4.15 -12.38 7.08
N PHE A 61 -4.00 -12.79 5.82
CA PHE A 61 -2.93 -13.66 5.37
C PHE A 61 -2.33 -13.15 4.06
N SER A 62 -1.01 -12.98 4.04
CA SER A 62 -0.29 -12.53 2.85
C SER A 62 1.08 -13.18 2.77
N THR A 63 1.50 -13.55 1.56
CA THR A 63 2.85 -14.02 1.25
C THR A 63 3.41 -13.19 0.10
N ARG A 64 4.54 -12.52 0.29
CA ARG A 64 5.17 -11.66 -0.72
C ARG A 64 6.63 -12.01 -0.86
N ALA A 65 7.18 -11.87 -2.05
CA ALA A 65 8.56 -12.30 -2.25
C ALA A 65 9.26 -11.61 -3.41
N ILE A 66 10.57 -11.40 -3.25
CA ILE A 66 11.45 -10.83 -4.27
C ILE A 66 12.73 -11.68 -4.43
N ILE A 67 13.46 -11.46 -5.51
CA ILE A 67 14.81 -12.00 -5.68
C ILE A 67 15.81 -10.86 -5.45
N ILE A 68 16.83 -11.13 -4.64
CA ILE A 68 17.95 -10.24 -4.36
C ILE A 68 19.20 -10.91 -4.91
N SER A 69 20.01 -10.15 -5.65
CA SER A 69 21.33 -10.57 -6.15
C SER A 69 22.37 -10.45 -5.04
N ALA A 70 22.23 -11.31 -4.01
CA ALA A 70 23.18 -11.49 -2.93
C ALA A 70 22.96 -12.81 -2.19
N THR A 71 23.94 -13.18 -1.36
CA THR A 71 23.88 -14.32 -0.45
C THR A 71 22.98 -14.04 0.77
N PRO A 72 22.47 -15.09 1.45
CA PRO A 72 21.73 -14.92 2.70
C PRO A 72 22.54 -14.18 3.78
N GLU A 73 23.85 -14.41 3.84
CA GLU A 73 24.81 -13.77 4.76
C GLU A 73 24.87 -12.25 4.58
N GLU A 74 24.75 -11.75 3.35
CA GLU A 74 24.76 -10.32 3.04
C GLU A 74 23.41 -9.66 3.35
N ILE A 75 22.31 -10.40 3.18
CA ILE A 75 20.95 -9.91 3.42
C ILE A 75 20.60 -9.90 4.92
N TRP A 76 21.05 -10.93 5.65
CA TRP A 76 20.66 -11.18 7.03
C TRP A 76 20.87 -9.99 8.00
N PRO A 77 22.02 -9.29 7.98
CA PRO A 77 22.25 -8.15 8.88
C PRO A 77 21.23 -7.03 8.73
N TRP A 78 20.68 -6.84 7.52
CA TRP A 78 19.63 -5.85 7.24
C TRP A 78 18.29 -6.28 7.85
N LEU A 79 17.89 -7.54 7.66
CA LEU A 79 16.66 -8.07 8.27
C LEU A 79 16.72 -8.01 9.79
N LEU A 80 17.88 -8.36 10.36
CA LEU A 80 18.05 -8.42 11.80
C LEU A 80 17.87 -7.04 12.44
N GLN A 81 18.49 -5.99 11.89
CA GLN A 81 18.49 -4.63 12.49
C GLN A 81 17.21 -3.81 12.24
N MET A 82 16.40 -4.23 11.26
CA MET A 82 15.19 -3.53 10.82
C MET A 82 14.18 -3.32 11.97
N GLY A 83 13.57 -2.13 12.05
CA GLY A 83 12.41 -1.91 12.91
C GLY A 83 12.21 -0.48 13.40
N TYR A 84 11.07 -0.25 14.05
CA TYR A 84 10.70 1.04 14.60
C TYR A 84 11.64 1.44 15.77
N GLY A 85 12.23 2.64 15.70
CA GLY A 85 13.21 3.09 16.68
C GLY A 85 14.54 2.32 16.64
N ARG A 86 14.81 1.62 15.53
CA ARG A 86 16.06 0.87 15.26
C ARG A 86 16.74 1.43 14.01
N ALA A 87 17.17 0.57 13.08
CA ALA A 87 17.74 0.97 11.79
C ALA A 87 16.69 1.45 10.76
N GLY A 88 15.42 1.63 11.16
CA GLY A 88 14.29 1.91 10.27
C GLY A 88 13.78 0.66 9.55
N TYR A 89 12.72 0.83 8.77
CA TYR A 89 12.12 -0.25 7.98
C TYR A 89 12.64 -0.35 6.56
N TYR A 90 13.44 0.63 6.11
CA TYR A 90 13.84 0.74 4.71
C TYR A 90 12.67 1.10 3.78
N GLY A 91 11.56 1.55 4.37
CA GLY A 91 10.30 1.85 3.72
C GLY A 91 10.09 3.34 3.52
N TYR A 92 8.83 3.75 3.63
CA TYR A 92 8.42 5.15 3.57
C TYR A 92 8.63 5.84 4.91
N ASP A 93 9.83 6.40 5.12
CA ASP A 93 10.18 7.15 6.34
C ASP A 93 9.12 8.22 6.68
N ILE A 94 8.48 8.87 5.69
CA ILE A 94 7.42 9.86 5.94
C ILE A 94 6.18 9.27 6.63
N ILE A 95 5.79 8.04 6.29
CA ILE A 95 4.64 7.36 6.89
C ILE A 95 5.02 6.90 8.30
N GLU A 96 6.21 6.32 8.44
CA GLU A 96 6.76 5.86 9.72
C GLU A 96 6.93 7.01 10.73
N ASN A 97 7.14 8.23 10.23
CA ASN A 97 7.29 9.44 11.03
C ASN A 97 6.00 10.15 11.44
N LEU A 98 4.85 9.89 10.80
CA LEU A 98 3.57 10.55 11.15
C LEU A 98 3.11 10.28 12.60
N GLY A 99 3.71 9.29 13.27
CA GLY A 99 3.49 8.99 14.69
C GLY A 99 4.76 8.85 15.53
N SER A 100 5.94 9.19 14.96
CA SER A 100 7.22 9.03 15.65
C SER A 100 7.75 10.37 16.18
N PRO A 101 7.94 10.53 17.50
CA PRO A 101 8.56 11.73 18.06
C PRO A 101 10.07 11.82 17.76
N LEU A 102 10.69 10.74 17.25
CA LEU A 102 12.14 10.61 17.15
C LEU A 102 12.70 10.86 15.74
N GLY A 103 11.86 10.90 14.70
CA GLY A 103 12.35 10.97 13.31
C GLY A 103 13.10 9.69 12.92
N ILE A 104 12.38 8.65 12.50
CA ILE A 104 12.96 7.44 11.91
C ILE A 104 13.60 7.80 10.58
N HIS A 105 14.87 7.46 10.47
CA HIS A 105 15.64 7.51 9.23
C HIS A 105 16.19 6.13 8.96
N SER A 106 15.79 5.56 7.83
CA SER A 106 16.24 4.22 7.45
C SER A 106 17.75 4.21 7.19
N ALA A 107 18.48 3.40 7.95
CA ALA A 107 19.94 3.33 7.88
C ALA A 107 20.40 2.88 6.48
N ASP A 108 21.51 3.44 6.01
CA ASP A 108 22.17 3.10 4.75
C ASP A 108 23.37 2.15 4.93
N ARG A 109 23.59 1.69 6.17
CA ARG A 109 24.68 0.79 6.57
C ARG A 109 24.24 -0.14 7.69
N ILE A 110 25.04 -1.17 7.94
CA ILE A 110 24.89 -2.05 9.09
C ILE A 110 25.34 -1.33 10.36
N LEU A 111 24.47 -1.29 11.35
CA LEU A 111 24.69 -0.67 12.65
C LEU A 111 25.04 -1.76 13.69
N PRO A 112 26.27 -1.80 14.24
CA PRO A 112 26.72 -2.85 15.16
C PRO A 112 25.83 -3.04 16.40
N GLU A 113 25.24 -1.95 16.91
CA GLU A 113 24.32 -1.94 18.04
C GLU A 113 23.04 -2.74 17.78
N PHE A 114 22.69 -2.96 16.51
CA PHE A 114 21.50 -3.69 16.10
C PHE A 114 21.80 -5.08 15.50
N GLN A 115 22.98 -5.65 15.79
CA GLN A 115 23.37 -6.99 15.33
C GLN A 115 23.29 -8.07 16.41
N HIS A 116 22.94 -7.71 17.65
CA HIS A 116 22.93 -8.63 18.79
C HIS A 116 21.56 -8.69 19.44
N PHE A 117 20.67 -9.53 18.90
CA PHE A 117 19.34 -9.81 19.45
C PHE A 117 19.15 -11.29 19.73
N LYS A 118 18.32 -11.61 20.71
CA LYS A 118 17.92 -12.97 21.07
C LYS A 118 16.41 -13.14 21.02
N VAL A 119 15.98 -14.39 20.93
CA VAL A 119 14.58 -14.76 21.08
C VAL A 119 14.02 -14.19 22.39
N GLY A 120 12.83 -13.60 22.30
CA GLY A 120 12.14 -12.92 23.40
C GLY A 120 12.44 -11.43 23.52
N ASP A 121 13.47 -10.91 22.85
CA ASP A 121 13.72 -9.46 22.84
C ASP A 121 12.57 -8.73 22.12
N GLY A 122 12.23 -7.55 22.64
CA GLY A 122 11.14 -6.72 22.11
C GLY A 122 11.52 -6.05 20.79
N VAL A 123 10.59 -6.07 19.84
CA VAL A 123 10.66 -5.37 18.55
C VAL A 123 9.51 -4.38 18.50
N PRO A 124 9.73 -3.10 18.80
CA PRO A 124 8.73 -2.07 18.52
C PRO A 124 8.42 -2.08 17.02
N ILE A 125 7.13 -2.08 16.68
CA ILE A 125 6.69 -2.01 15.29
C ILE A 125 6.03 -0.68 14.91
N SER A 126 5.58 0.06 15.91
CA SER A 126 5.11 1.44 15.78
C SER A 126 5.19 2.12 17.15
N SER A 127 4.72 3.38 17.23
CA SER A 127 4.56 4.07 18.50
C SER A 127 3.52 3.44 19.43
N VAL A 128 2.60 2.63 18.90
CA VAL A 128 1.47 2.04 19.63
C VAL A 128 1.54 0.52 19.76
N ALA A 129 2.45 -0.14 19.02
CA ALA A 129 2.50 -1.60 18.95
C ALA A 129 3.92 -2.15 19.07
N ARG A 130 4.02 -3.28 19.77
CA ARG A 130 5.26 -4.00 20.03
C ARG A 130 5.06 -5.49 19.78
N MET A 131 6.06 -6.10 19.17
CA MET A 131 6.21 -7.54 18.96
C MET A 131 7.44 -8.04 19.73
N VAL A 132 7.71 -9.33 19.64
CA VAL A 132 8.95 -9.97 20.11
C VAL A 132 9.55 -10.84 19.02
N PHE A 133 10.86 -11.05 19.06
CA PHE A 133 11.50 -12.08 18.27
C PHE A 133 11.08 -13.47 18.77
N TYR A 134 10.30 -14.19 17.98
CA TYR A 134 9.88 -15.56 18.32
C TYR A 134 10.96 -16.58 18.00
N ALA A 135 11.58 -16.45 16.83
CA ALA A 135 12.65 -17.31 16.37
C ALA A 135 13.64 -16.51 15.53
N ILE A 136 14.92 -16.82 15.69
CA ILE A 136 16.03 -16.22 14.96
C ILE A 136 16.92 -17.38 14.51
N GLU A 137 16.83 -17.73 13.23
CA GLU A 137 17.74 -18.70 12.60
C GLU A 137 18.62 -17.94 11.62
N PRO A 138 19.89 -17.66 11.98
CA PRO A 138 20.81 -16.86 11.16
C PRO A 138 20.85 -17.31 9.70
N ASN A 139 20.80 -16.34 8.79
CA ASN A 139 20.85 -16.53 7.34
C ASN A 139 19.70 -17.40 6.77
N ARG A 140 18.67 -17.69 7.56
CA ARG A 140 17.54 -18.54 7.16
C ARG A 140 16.21 -17.87 7.37
N TYR A 141 15.85 -17.53 8.60
CA TYR A 141 14.60 -16.86 8.86
C TYR A 141 14.56 -16.11 10.18
N LEU A 142 13.70 -15.09 10.21
CA LEU A 142 13.41 -14.24 11.35
C LEU A 142 11.89 -14.19 11.54
N ILE A 143 11.39 -14.50 12.74
CA ILE A 143 9.95 -14.46 13.05
C ILE A 143 9.69 -13.43 14.13
N TRP A 144 8.78 -12.50 13.84
CA TRP A 144 8.17 -11.62 14.83
C TRP A 144 6.77 -12.13 15.18
N THR A 145 6.37 -11.98 16.44
CA THR A 145 5.02 -12.33 16.91
C THR A 145 4.51 -11.32 17.95
N GLY A 146 3.20 -11.29 18.17
CA GLY A 146 2.61 -10.49 19.23
C GLY A 146 3.09 -10.92 20.63
N LEU A 147 2.92 -10.06 21.63
CA LEU A 147 3.33 -10.36 23.02
C LEU A 147 2.65 -11.60 23.62
N ASN A 148 1.44 -11.92 23.12
CA ASN A 148 0.67 -13.12 23.46
C ASN A 148 1.06 -14.35 22.61
N GLN A 149 2.11 -14.24 21.78
CA GLN A 149 2.52 -15.23 20.79
C GLN A 149 1.42 -15.64 19.81
N LYS A 150 0.52 -14.71 19.50
CA LYS A 150 -0.46 -14.84 18.43
C LYS A 150 -0.06 -13.99 17.23
N GLY A 151 -0.38 -14.51 16.05
CA GLY A 151 0.07 -13.94 14.78
C GLY A 151 1.56 -14.19 14.54
N SER A 152 1.95 -14.16 13.28
CA SER A 152 3.34 -14.32 12.90
C SER A 152 3.67 -13.43 11.71
N PHE A 153 4.86 -12.86 11.75
CA PHE A 153 5.43 -12.15 10.63
C PHE A 153 6.85 -12.68 10.39
N ILE A 154 6.99 -13.48 9.34
CA ILE A 154 8.25 -14.14 8.99
C ILE A 154 8.93 -13.44 7.81
N TRP A 155 10.25 -13.33 7.92
CA TRP A 155 11.17 -13.02 6.82
C TRP A 155 12.07 -14.24 6.62
N ALA A 156 11.98 -14.90 5.47
CA ALA A 156 12.68 -16.13 5.16
C ALA A 156 13.56 -15.97 3.91
N LEU A 157 14.77 -16.52 3.98
CA LEU A 157 15.79 -16.50 2.94
C LEU A 157 15.96 -17.91 2.38
N TYR A 158 15.76 -18.05 1.07
CA TYR A 158 16.01 -19.30 0.35
C TYR A 158 17.06 -19.03 -0.73
N PRO A 159 18.31 -19.53 -0.57
CA PRO A 159 19.32 -19.40 -1.63
C PRO A 159 18.85 -20.12 -2.89
N LEU A 160 18.94 -19.45 -4.04
CA LEU A 160 18.58 -20.00 -5.35
C LEU A 160 19.83 -20.52 -6.08
N ASP A 161 20.93 -19.79 -5.96
CA ASP A 161 22.26 -20.13 -6.48
C ASP A 161 23.35 -19.44 -5.62
N GLU A 162 24.58 -19.34 -6.12
CA GLU A 162 25.71 -18.75 -5.39
C GLU A 162 25.54 -17.25 -5.10
N ASP A 163 24.83 -16.51 -5.95
CA ASP A 163 24.75 -15.04 -5.90
C ASP A 163 23.30 -14.52 -5.78
N HIS A 164 22.30 -15.41 -5.74
CA HIS A 164 20.90 -15.01 -5.67
C HIS A 164 20.16 -15.67 -4.52
N THR A 165 19.38 -14.85 -3.80
CA THR A 165 18.53 -15.30 -2.70
C THR A 165 17.10 -14.84 -2.93
N ARG A 166 16.17 -15.78 -2.71
CA ARG A 166 14.75 -15.52 -2.64
C ARG A 166 14.40 -15.06 -1.23
N LEU A 167 13.99 -13.81 -1.08
CA LEU A 167 13.47 -13.26 0.18
C LEU A 167 11.94 -13.34 0.16
N VAL A 168 11.38 -14.10 1.10
CA VAL A 168 9.94 -14.29 1.28
C VAL A 168 9.51 -13.67 2.59
N SER A 169 8.47 -12.86 2.54
CA SER A 169 7.79 -12.27 3.69
C SER A 169 6.39 -12.87 3.80
N ARG A 170 6.00 -13.35 4.98
CA ARG A 170 4.64 -13.85 5.21
C ARG A 170 4.09 -13.35 6.53
N ILE A 171 2.88 -12.83 6.48
CA ILE A 171 2.15 -12.35 7.65
C ILE A 171 0.87 -13.17 7.84
N ARG A 172 0.64 -13.55 9.10
CA ARG A 172 -0.59 -14.16 9.62
C ARG A 172 -1.05 -13.29 10.79
N TRP A 173 -2.16 -12.61 10.61
CA TRP A 173 -2.66 -11.62 11.56
C TRP A 173 -4.14 -11.84 11.82
N SER A 174 -4.55 -11.70 13.07
CA SER A 174 -5.96 -11.73 13.49
C SER A 174 -6.28 -10.40 14.15
N PHE A 175 -7.39 -9.77 13.76
CA PHE A 175 -7.69 -8.42 14.21
C PHE A 175 -8.16 -8.39 15.67
N HIS A 176 -7.86 -7.29 16.34
CA HIS A 176 -8.12 -7.08 17.76
C HIS A 176 -9.39 -6.25 17.94
N TRP A 177 -10.52 -6.75 17.43
CA TRP A 177 -11.81 -6.04 17.43
C TRP A 177 -12.26 -5.54 18.82
N ALA A 178 -11.79 -6.17 19.90
CA ALA A 178 -12.11 -5.82 21.27
C ALA A 178 -11.16 -4.78 21.91
N GLU A 179 -10.09 -4.38 21.23
CA GLU A 179 -9.06 -3.46 21.75
C GLU A 179 -8.99 -2.18 20.90
N PRO A 180 -9.74 -1.11 21.27
CA PRO A 180 -9.81 0.11 20.48
C PRO A 180 -8.45 0.78 20.21
N SER A 181 -7.47 0.60 21.11
CA SER A 181 -6.11 1.13 20.97
C SER A 181 -5.34 0.51 19.81
N LEU A 182 -5.73 -0.69 19.34
CA LEU A 182 -5.07 -1.41 18.25
C LEU A 182 -5.82 -1.33 16.93
N LEU A 183 -7.04 -0.76 16.91
CA LEU A 183 -7.83 -0.62 15.68
C LEU A 183 -7.10 0.16 14.57
N SER A 184 -6.28 1.15 14.93
CA SER A 184 -5.49 1.90 13.95
C SER A 184 -4.43 1.01 13.29
N LEU A 185 -3.80 0.12 14.06
CA LEU A 185 -2.85 -0.87 13.55
C LEU A 185 -3.57 -1.89 12.66
N ASP A 186 -4.71 -2.41 13.10
CA ASP A 186 -5.50 -3.37 12.33
C ASP A 186 -5.94 -2.81 10.97
N LEU A 187 -6.44 -1.56 10.95
CA LEU A 187 -6.80 -0.88 9.69
C LEU A 187 -5.58 -0.59 8.82
N PHE A 188 -4.45 -0.22 9.42
CA PHE A 188 -3.19 -0.06 8.70
C PHE A 188 -2.76 -1.38 8.06
N THR A 189 -2.80 -2.49 8.81
CA THR A 189 -2.47 -3.81 8.28
C THR A 189 -3.39 -4.19 7.12
N GLU A 190 -4.69 -3.95 7.25
CA GLU A 190 -5.66 -4.32 6.21
C GLU A 190 -5.46 -3.55 4.88
N PHE A 191 -5.15 -2.25 4.95
CA PHE A 191 -5.16 -1.37 3.78
C PHE A 191 -3.79 -0.95 3.26
N THR A 192 -2.76 -0.89 4.12
CA THR A 192 -1.45 -0.32 3.77
C THR A 192 -0.28 -1.28 3.94
N ASP A 193 -0.48 -2.45 4.56
CA ASP A 193 0.56 -3.49 4.72
C ASP A 193 1.27 -3.83 3.40
N TYR A 194 0.53 -3.96 2.30
CA TYR A 194 1.13 -4.25 1.00
C TYR A 194 2.14 -3.19 0.55
N LEU A 195 1.79 -1.92 0.66
CA LEU A 195 2.69 -0.83 0.26
C LEU A 195 3.94 -0.81 1.15
N ALA A 196 3.74 -0.95 2.46
CA ALA A 196 4.82 -0.97 3.44
C ALA A 196 5.76 -2.17 3.21
N VAL A 197 5.23 -3.40 3.13
CA VAL A 197 6.05 -4.61 2.98
C VAL A 197 6.71 -4.68 1.60
N ARG A 198 6.02 -4.25 0.54
CA ARG A 198 6.64 -4.13 -0.79
C ARG A 198 7.86 -3.21 -0.72
N GLU A 199 7.72 -2.05 -0.11
CA GLU A 199 8.81 -1.08 -0.02
C GLU A 199 9.92 -1.55 0.93
N ILE A 200 9.60 -2.22 2.05
CA ILE A 200 10.59 -2.88 2.91
C ILE A 200 11.44 -3.86 2.11
N LEU A 201 10.80 -4.75 1.33
CA LEU A 201 11.49 -5.74 0.51
C LEU A 201 12.41 -5.06 -0.52
N GLN A 202 11.92 -4.05 -1.23
CA GLN A 202 12.73 -3.27 -2.18
C GLN A 202 13.85 -2.48 -1.48
N GLY A 203 13.60 -1.96 -0.28
CA GLY A 203 14.55 -1.21 0.52
C GLY A 203 15.71 -2.08 1.03
N VAL A 204 15.44 -3.33 1.43
CA VAL A 204 16.47 -4.33 1.72
C VAL A 204 17.27 -4.64 0.46
N LYS A 205 16.60 -4.91 -0.66
CA LYS A 205 17.25 -5.18 -1.95
C LYS A 205 18.19 -4.05 -2.36
N GLY A 206 17.72 -2.80 -2.31
CA GLY A 206 18.51 -1.62 -2.68
C GLY A 206 19.73 -1.42 -1.78
N ARG A 207 19.66 -1.76 -0.49
CA ARG A 207 20.80 -1.67 0.43
C ARG A 207 21.85 -2.73 0.16
N VAL A 208 21.40 -3.94 -0.12
CA VAL A 208 22.30 -5.07 -0.42
C VAL A 208 22.95 -4.89 -1.79
N GLU A 209 22.19 -4.44 -2.79
CA GLU A 209 22.65 -4.26 -4.18
C GLU A 209 23.31 -2.88 -4.43
N ASN A 210 23.48 -2.06 -3.38
CA ASN A 210 24.01 -0.69 -3.45
C ASN A 210 23.24 0.25 -4.41
N GLN A 211 21.92 0.07 -4.48
CA GLN A 211 20.95 0.84 -5.25
C GLN A 211 19.90 1.46 -4.31
N ILE A 212 20.34 2.26 -3.34
CA ILE A 212 19.45 2.92 -2.39
C ILE A 212 18.66 4.02 -3.11
N GLU A 213 17.34 3.88 -3.15
CA GLU A 213 16.44 4.90 -3.68
C GLU A 213 16.53 6.20 -2.85
N PRO A 214 16.62 7.37 -3.49
CA PRO A 214 16.56 8.65 -2.78
C PRO A 214 15.22 8.82 -2.05
N MET A 215 15.26 9.31 -0.81
CA MET A 215 14.05 9.60 -0.01
C MET A 215 13.04 10.50 -0.75
N ALA A 216 13.50 11.38 -1.64
CA ALA A 216 12.63 12.22 -2.46
C ALA A 216 11.70 11.40 -3.38
N ASN A 217 12.18 10.28 -3.92
CA ASN A 217 11.39 9.40 -4.78
C ASN A 217 10.29 8.71 -3.96
N GLN A 218 10.66 8.16 -2.81
CA GLN A 218 9.74 7.50 -1.88
C GLN A 218 8.64 8.47 -1.40
N ASN A 219 9.01 9.69 -1.02
CA ASN A 219 8.05 10.72 -0.63
C ASN A 219 7.11 11.10 -1.78
N THR A 220 7.63 11.17 -3.00
CA THR A 220 6.83 11.44 -4.20
C THR A 220 5.82 10.32 -4.45
N GLU A 221 6.20 9.06 -4.25
CA GLU A 221 5.32 7.90 -4.40
C GLU A 221 4.13 7.98 -3.43
N VAL A 222 4.40 8.26 -2.14
CA VAL A 222 3.35 8.43 -1.11
C VAL A 222 2.39 9.57 -1.47
N VAL A 223 2.93 10.71 -1.93
CA VAL A 223 2.10 11.85 -2.36
C VAL A 223 1.20 11.45 -3.53
N ILE A 224 1.72 10.72 -4.52
CA ILE A 224 0.92 10.24 -5.66
C ILE A 224 -0.21 9.31 -5.19
N TYR A 225 0.08 8.37 -4.27
CA TYR A 225 -0.95 7.49 -3.71
C TYR A 225 -2.07 8.28 -3.03
N VAL A 226 -1.74 9.27 -2.21
CA VAL A 226 -2.74 10.12 -1.53
C VAL A 226 -3.53 10.95 -2.54
N VAL A 227 -2.86 11.59 -3.51
CA VAL A 227 -3.52 12.45 -4.51
C VAL A 227 -4.50 11.66 -5.37
N THR A 228 -4.12 10.47 -5.85
CA THR A 228 -5.01 9.61 -6.67
C THR A 228 -6.25 9.18 -5.89
N ALA A 229 -6.09 8.79 -4.62
CA ALA A 229 -7.22 8.47 -3.74
C ALA A 229 -8.15 9.68 -3.54
N LEU A 230 -7.59 10.88 -3.31
CA LEU A 230 -8.37 12.11 -3.17
C LEU A 230 -9.12 12.49 -4.46
N ILE A 231 -8.49 12.33 -5.63
CA ILE A 231 -9.16 12.59 -6.92
C ILE A 231 -10.35 11.65 -7.11
N PHE A 232 -10.20 10.37 -6.78
CA PHE A 232 -11.32 9.43 -6.83
C PHE A 232 -12.45 9.84 -5.88
N ILE A 233 -12.15 10.21 -4.62
CA ILE A 233 -13.16 10.71 -3.67
C ILE A 233 -13.87 11.96 -4.21
N VAL A 234 -13.12 12.93 -4.74
CA VAL A 234 -13.70 14.15 -5.34
C VAL A 234 -14.61 13.79 -6.53
N SER A 235 -14.24 12.78 -7.33
CA SER A 235 -15.07 12.30 -8.44
C SER A 235 -16.41 11.71 -7.95
N LEU A 236 -16.40 10.95 -6.85
CA LEU A 236 -17.60 10.38 -6.23
C LEU A 236 -18.50 11.47 -5.65
N VAL A 237 -17.93 12.42 -4.91
CA VAL A 237 -18.68 13.55 -4.34
C VAL A 237 -19.29 14.43 -5.44
N SER A 238 -18.55 14.64 -6.54
CA SER A 238 -19.03 15.37 -7.72
C SER A 238 -20.29 14.74 -8.34
N LEU A 239 -20.42 13.39 -8.34
CA LEU A 239 -21.61 12.68 -8.82
C LEU A 239 -22.85 12.93 -7.96
N LEU A 240 -22.67 13.13 -6.66
CA LEU A 240 -23.78 13.39 -5.72
C LEU A 240 -24.25 14.85 -5.80
N ILE A 241 -23.30 15.79 -5.83
CA ILE A 241 -23.60 17.23 -5.79
C ILE A 241 -24.08 17.74 -7.15
N ARG A 242 -23.41 17.35 -8.24
CA ARG A 242 -23.67 17.88 -9.58
C ARG A 242 -24.67 16.99 -10.34
N GLY A 243 -25.27 17.52 -11.41
CA GLY A 243 -26.18 16.76 -12.27
C GLY A 243 -25.51 15.50 -12.85
N LEU A 244 -26.17 14.34 -12.74
CA LEU A 244 -25.69 13.09 -13.31
C LEU A 244 -25.67 13.20 -14.84
N THR A 245 -24.50 12.96 -15.43
CA THR A 245 -24.34 12.81 -16.88
C THR A 245 -23.47 11.59 -17.15
N TRP A 246 -23.67 10.94 -18.30
CA TRP A 246 -22.87 9.78 -18.70
C TRP A 246 -21.37 10.06 -18.65
N LYS A 247 -20.96 11.25 -19.11
CA LYS A 247 -19.54 11.68 -19.09
C LYS A 247 -18.99 11.76 -17.67
N ARG A 248 -19.73 12.33 -16.72
CA ARG A 248 -19.28 12.43 -15.32
C ARG A 248 -19.15 11.06 -14.67
N TRP A 249 -20.11 10.17 -14.95
CA TRP A 249 -20.06 8.80 -14.44
C TRP A 249 -18.84 8.05 -14.99
N LEU A 250 -18.56 8.16 -16.30
CA LEU A 250 -17.34 7.61 -16.90
C LEU A 250 -16.05 8.24 -16.33
N THR A 251 -16.04 9.53 -15.99
CA THR A 251 -14.90 10.15 -15.32
C THR A 251 -14.68 9.58 -13.92
N GLY A 252 -15.75 9.32 -13.16
CA GLY A 252 -15.65 8.65 -11.86
C GLY A 252 -15.13 7.21 -11.99
N LEU A 253 -15.59 6.48 -13.02
CA LEU A 253 -15.06 5.15 -13.34
C LEU A 253 -13.59 5.18 -13.71
N ALA A 254 -13.18 6.12 -14.57
CA ALA A 254 -11.78 6.30 -14.93
C ALA A 254 -10.92 6.64 -13.71
N ALA A 255 -11.38 7.55 -12.84
CA ALA A 255 -10.69 7.88 -11.59
C ALA A 255 -10.50 6.64 -10.69
N GLY A 256 -11.53 5.81 -10.54
CA GLY A 256 -11.43 4.56 -9.77
C GLY A 256 -10.45 3.56 -10.38
N VAL A 257 -10.46 3.39 -11.71
CA VAL A 257 -9.50 2.51 -12.41
C VAL A 257 -8.07 3.03 -12.26
N VAL A 258 -7.85 4.33 -12.46
CA VAL A 258 -6.51 4.93 -12.34
C VAL A 258 -5.99 4.85 -10.91
N TRP A 259 -6.84 5.07 -9.91
CA TRP A 259 -6.50 4.85 -8.51
C TRP A 259 -6.04 3.40 -8.26
N LEU A 260 -6.83 2.40 -8.68
CA LEU A 260 -6.47 0.99 -8.50
C LEU A 260 -5.19 0.59 -9.25
N VAL A 261 -5.00 1.08 -10.48
CA VAL A 261 -3.78 0.83 -11.28
C VAL A 261 -2.56 1.45 -10.60
N THR A 262 -2.68 2.69 -10.13
CA THR A 262 -1.57 3.40 -9.49
C THR A 262 -1.12 2.68 -8.22
N TRP A 263 -2.08 2.19 -7.41
CA TRP A 263 -1.79 1.54 -6.14
C TRP A 263 -1.33 0.08 -6.29
N PHE A 264 -1.88 -0.67 -7.24
CA PHE A 264 -1.76 -2.13 -7.25
C PHE A 264 -1.21 -2.72 -8.54
N ALA A 265 -1.13 -2.02 -9.67
CA ALA A 265 -0.58 -2.64 -10.87
C ALA A 265 0.96 -2.74 -10.82
N PRO A 266 1.56 -3.80 -11.41
CA PRO A 266 3.01 -3.95 -11.58
C PRO A 266 3.57 -3.01 -12.67
N VAL A 267 3.19 -1.75 -12.66
CA VAL A 267 3.62 -0.76 -13.65
C VAL A 267 4.20 0.46 -12.97
N SER A 268 4.94 1.25 -13.73
CA SER A 268 5.47 2.51 -13.24
C SER A 268 4.35 3.43 -12.76
N ILE A 269 4.52 4.00 -11.57
CA ILE A 269 3.56 4.95 -10.97
C ILE A 269 3.29 6.17 -11.87
N TRP A 270 4.25 6.52 -12.73
CA TRP A 270 4.13 7.61 -13.71
C TRP A 270 3.06 7.37 -14.77
N ILE A 271 2.73 6.10 -15.06
CA ILE A 271 1.59 5.77 -15.92
C ILE A 271 0.30 6.22 -15.24
N GLY A 272 0.16 5.95 -13.94
CA GLY A 272 -0.95 6.44 -13.12
C GLY A 272 -1.06 7.96 -13.13
N VAL A 273 0.06 8.65 -12.89
CA VAL A 273 0.13 10.13 -12.94
C VAL A 273 -0.34 10.68 -14.29
N GLY A 274 0.13 10.12 -15.41
CA GLY A 274 -0.28 10.53 -16.74
C GLY A 274 -1.78 10.35 -16.98
N LEU A 275 -2.35 9.25 -16.49
CA LEU A 275 -3.79 8.98 -16.59
C LEU A 275 -4.61 9.91 -15.68
N GLU A 276 -4.12 10.23 -14.48
CA GLU A 276 -4.80 11.15 -13.55
C GLU A 276 -4.92 12.56 -14.11
N ILE A 277 -3.91 13.05 -14.83
CA ILE A 277 -3.98 14.38 -15.48
C ILE A 277 -5.19 14.46 -16.43
N LEU A 278 -5.49 13.37 -17.15
CA LEU A 278 -6.66 13.29 -18.03
C LEU A 278 -7.97 13.30 -17.23
N VAL A 279 -8.02 12.59 -16.10
CA VAL A 279 -9.18 12.56 -15.19
C VAL A 279 -9.45 13.95 -14.62
N VAL A 280 -8.44 14.61 -14.06
CA VAL A 280 -8.52 15.96 -13.50
C VAL A 280 -8.97 16.96 -14.58
N TRP A 281 -8.37 16.90 -15.76
CA TRP A 281 -8.77 17.77 -16.88
C TRP A 281 -10.26 17.61 -17.21
N LYS A 282 -10.78 16.38 -17.22
CA LYS A 282 -12.21 16.12 -17.45
C LYS A 282 -13.11 16.57 -16.29
N LEU A 283 -12.65 16.47 -15.04
CA LEU A 283 -13.41 16.88 -13.85
C LEU A 283 -13.59 18.40 -13.77
N PHE A 284 -12.55 19.16 -14.10
CA PHE A 284 -12.51 20.62 -13.88
C PHE A 284 -12.68 21.47 -15.14
N PHE A 285 -12.43 20.92 -16.34
CA PHE A 285 -12.60 21.65 -17.61
C PHE A 285 -13.65 20.97 -18.53
N PRO A 286 -14.93 20.90 -18.11
CA PRO A 286 -16.00 20.54 -19.03
C PRO A 286 -16.06 21.59 -20.15
N LYS A 287 -16.38 21.16 -21.38
CA LYS A 287 -16.27 21.87 -22.67
C LYS A 287 -16.99 23.24 -22.81
N ASP A 288 -17.41 23.89 -21.73
CA ASP A 288 -18.08 25.19 -21.74
C ASP A 288 -17.14 26.41 -21.76
N PHE A 289 -15.82 26.21 -21.57
CA PHE A 289 -14.86 27.33 -21.57
C PHE A 289 -14.70 28.01 -22.95
N PHE A 290 -14.81 27.25 -24.05
CA PHE A 290 -14.64 27.78 -25.41
C PHE A 290 -15.92 28.28 -26.09
N LYS A 291 -17.08 28.20 -25.42
CA LYS A 291 -18.36 28.58 -26.05
C LYS A 291 -18.75 30.05 -25.90
N ARG A 292 -17.90 30.89 -25.28
CA ARG A 292 -18.22 32.30 -24.96
C ARG A 292 -17.69 33.37 -25.92
N SER A 293 -17.16 33.03 -27.10
CA SER A 293 -16.69 34.05 -28.08
C SER A 293 -17.53 34.15 -29.37
N LYS A 294 -18.83 33.81 -29.33
CA LYS A 294 -19.74 33.96 -30.47
C LYS A 294 -20.99 34.80 -30.15
N VAL A 295 -20.85 35.84 -29.32
CA VAL A 295 -21.94 36.79 -29.03
C VAL A 295 -21.65 38.22 -29.53
N ASP A 296 -20.43 38.58 -29.94
CA ASP A 296 -20.14 39.95 -30.45
C ASP A 296 -20.13 40.09 -31.99
N LYS A 297 -20.93 39.27 -32.70
CA LYS A 297 -21.19 39.48 -34.14
C LYS A 297 -22.68 39.42 -34.45
N ALA A 298 -23.43 40.30 -33.82
CA ALA A 298 -24.71 40.82 -34.32
C ALA A 298 -25.01 42.11 -33.54
N VAL A 299 -25.63 43.08 -34.19
CA VAL A 299 -25.86 44.49 -33.77
C VAL A 299 -24.65 45.36 -34.16
N ASN A 300 -24.66 46.07 -35.29
CA ASN A 300 -25.63 47.13 -35.59
C ASN A 300 -25.75 47.39 -37.12
N PRO A 301 -26.96 47.42 -37.71
CA PRO A 301 -27.23 48.12 -38.95
C PRO A 301 -27.82 49.50 -38.65
N ALA A 302 -27.12 50.56 -39.07
CA ALA A 302 -27.69 51.89 -39.33
C ALA A 302 -26.81 52.57 -40.39
#